data_AF-W1YIU3-F1
#
_entry.id   AF-W1YIU3-F1
#
_cell.length_a   1.000
_cell.length_b   1.000
_cell.length_c   1.000
_cell.angle_alpha   90.00
_cell.angle_beta   90.00
_cell.angle_gamma   90.00
#
_symmetry.space_group_name_H-M   'P 1'
#
loop_
_entity.id
_entity.type
_entity.pdbx_description
1 polymer ?
#
loop_
_entity_poly.entity_id
_entity_poly.type
_entity_poly.pdbx_seq_one_letter_code
_entity_poly.pdbx_strand_id
1 'polypeptide(L)' 'MKELGYGEGYQYDPDTAEGFSGADYMPEGYPPREEREAFYEPTDRGHERRIRERLEYWQALREQIRGRLAP' A
#
# COMPACT_ATOMS: atom_id res chain seq x y z
N MET A 1 -24.04 1.03 11.98
CA MET A 1 -22.69 1.21 11.40
C MET A 1 -22.34 0.09 10.44
N LYS A 2 -22.25 -1.19 10.84
CA LYS A 2 -22.06 -2.31 9.88
C LYS A 2 -23.17 -2.44 8.83
N GLU A 3 -24.42 -2.21 9.22
CA GLU A 3 -25.57 -2.19 8.30
C GLU A 3 -25.52 -1.05 7.26
N LEU A 4 -24.64 -0.07 7.47
CA LEU A 4 -24.37 1.02 6.53
C LEU A 4 -23.15 0.71 5.63
N GLY A 5 -22.67 -0.53 5.60
CA GLY A 5 -21.52 -0.97 4.79
C GLY A 5 -20.15 -0.57 5.33
N TYR A 6 -20.06 0.07 6.51
CA TYR A 6 -18.77 0.47 7.07
C TYR A 6 -17.90 -0.74 7.38
N GLY A 7 -16.72 -0.78 6.76
CA GLY A 7 -15.75 -1.87 6.90
C GLY A 7 -15.97 -3.03 5.93
N GLU A 8 -16.94 -2.94 5.02
CA GLU A 8 -17.07 -3.90 3.92
C GLU A 8 -15.79 -3.89 3.06
N GLY A 9 -15.25 -5.07 2.76
CA GLY A 9 -13.99 -5.20 2.03
C GLY A 9 -12.72 -4.86 2.81
N TYR A 10 -12.81 -4.53 4.11
CA TYR A 10 -11.62 -4.34 4.94
C TYR A 10 -10.82 -5.65 5.07
N GLN A 11 -9.52 -5.56 4.79
CA GLN A 11 -8.57 -6.66 4.98
C GLN A 11 -7.63 -6.30 6.13
N TYR A 12 -7.49 -7.20 7.09
CA TYR A 12 -6.51 -7.05 8.15
C TYR A 12 -5.13 -7.49 7.64
N ASP A 13 -4.19 -6.54 7.49
CA ASP A 13 -2.88 -6.81 6.88
C ASP A 13 -2.15 -8.04 7.47
N PRO A 14 -2.07 -8.23 8.80
CA PRO A 14 -1.36 -9.37 9.37
C PRO A 14 -1.93 -10.75 9.03
N ASP A 15 -3.21 -10.83 8.64
CA ASP A 15 -3.86 -12.10 8.27
C ASP A 15 -3.64 -12.48 6.80
N THR A 16 -3.07 -11.58 5.99
CA THR A 16 -2.69 -11.88 4.59
C THR A 16 -1.40 -12.70 4.54
N ALA A 17 -1.19 -13.44 3.46
CA ALA A 17 -0.04 -14.35 3.34
C ALA A 17 1.31 -13.62 3.49
N GLU A 18 1.38 -12.36 3.05
CA GLU A 18 2.58 -11.53 3.09
C GLU A 18 2.57 -10.54 4.28
N GLY A 19 1.55 -10.58 5.14
CA GLY A 19 1.36 -9.60 6.22
C GLY A 19 1.12 -8.18 5.70
N PHE A 20 0.63 -8.05 4.46
CA PHE A 20 0.39 -6.81 3.73
C PHE A 20 -0.67 -7.02 2.63
N SER A 21 -1.81 -6.35 2.75
CA SER A 21 -2.94 -6.46 1.80
C SER A 21 -2.73 -5.72 0.48
N GLY A 22 -1.82 -4.74 0.45
CA GLY A 22 -1.69 -3.85 -0.71
C GLY A 22 -2.86 -2.89 -0.91
N ALA A 23 -3.76 -2.75 0.08
CA ALA A 23 -4.92 -1.88 0.04
C ALA A 23 -4.55 -0.41 -0.23
N ASP A 24 -5.55 0.34 -0.70
CA ASP A 24 -5.48 1.80 -0.75
C ASP A 24 -6.15 2.40 0.48
N TYR A 25 -5.41 3.20 1.23
CA TYR A 25 -5.84 3.75 2.52
C TYR A 25 -6.29 5.21 2.41
N MET A 26 -6.27 5.79 1.20
CA MET A 26 -6.82 7.12 0.97
C MET A 26 -8.34 7.08 0.91
N PRO A 27 -9.03 8.17 1.31
CA PRO A 27 -10.49 8.22 1.27
C PRO A 27 -11.03 8.10 -0.16
N GLU A 28 -12.29 7.70 -0.28
CA GLU A 28 -13.00 7.71 -1.55
C GLU A 28 -13.00 9.12 -2.18
N GLY A 29 -12.85 9.19 -3.51
CA GLY A 29 -12.74 10.45 -4.24
C GLY A 29 -11.34 11.09 -4.21
N TYR A 30 -10.40 10.54 -3.43
CA TYR A 30 -9.00 10.93 -3.56
C TYR A 30 -8.43 10.40 -4.88
N PRO A 31 -7.54 11.15 -5.59
CA PRO A 31 -6.99 10.72 -6.88
C PRO A 31 -6.44 9.30 -6.84
N PRO A 32 -6.46 8.50 -7.92
CA PRO A 32 -5.89 7.16 -7.92
C PRO A 32 -4.37 7.21 -7.66
N ARG A 33 -3.79 6.11 -7.16
CA ARG A 33 -2.39 6.08 -6.72
C ARG A 33 -1.40 6.51 -7.81
N GLU A 34 -1.69 6.16 -9.06
CA GLU A 34 -0.89 6.47 -10.25
C GLU A 34 -0.82 7.98 -10.56
N GLU A 35 -1.75 8.78 -10.03
CA GLU A 35 -1.84 10.22 -10.23
C GLU A 35 -1.38 11.04 -9.01
N ARG A 36 -0.99 10.37 -7.91
CA ARG A 36 -0.59 11.03 -6.66
C ARG A 36 0.89 11.39 -6.65
N GLU A 37 1.20 12.59 -6.16
CA GLU A 37 2.55 12.93 -5.73
C GLU A 37 2.92 12.20 -4.43
N ALA A 38 4.20 11.86 -4.27
CA ALA A 38 4.69 11.26 -3.06
C ALA A 38 4.78 12.32 -1.94
N PHE A 39 4.10 12.09 -0.82
CA PHE A 39 4.21 12.95 0.36
C PHE A 39 5.54 12.79 1.11
N TYR A 40 6.24 11.67 0.89
CA TYR A 40 7.47 11.36 1.60
C TYR A 40 8.44 10.66 0.65
N GLU A 41 9.60 11.29 0.47
CA GLU A 41 10.71 10.79 -0.32
C GLU A 41 11.94 10.63 0.59
N PRO A 42 12.15 9.45 1.21
CA PRO A 42 13.25 9.24 2.15
C PRO A 42 14.60 9.48 1.46
N THR A 43 15.58 10.07 2.13
CA THR A 43 16.93 10.19 1.54
C THR A 43 17.65 8.85 1.47
N ASP A 44 18.83 8.83 0.85
CA ASP A 44 19.74 7.68 0.78
C ASP A 44 20.68 7.57 2.00
N ARG A 45 20.46 8.38 3.03
CA ARG A 45 21.37 8.53 4.18
C ARG A 45 20.81 7.89 5.44
N GLY A 46 21.70 7.33 6.26
CA GLY A 46 21.37 6.83 7.59
C GLY A 46 20.21 5.82 7.58
N HIS A 47 19.25 6.01 8.49
CA HIS A 47 18.11 5.09 8.62
C HIS A 47 17.10 5.22 7.47
N GLU A 48 17.02 6.38 6.82
CA GLU A 48 16.07 6.61 5.74
C GLU A 48 16.34 5.72 4.52
N ARG A 49 17.60 5.34 4.29
CA ARG A 49 17.93 4.35 3.26
C ARG A 49 17.13 3.06 3.43
N ARG A 50 17.02 2.55 4.65
CA ARG A 50 16.26 1.32 4.94
C ARG A 50 14.76 1.53 4.79
N ILE A 51 14.27 2.74 5.09
CA ILE A 51 12.87 3.11 4.87
C ILE A 51 12.57 3.12 3.37
N ARG A 52 13.45 3.71 2.55
CA ARG A 52 13.36 3.69 1.08
C ARG A 52 13.30 2.26 0.54
N GLU A 53 14.24 1.40 0.92
CA GLU A 53 14.26 -0.02 0.54
C GLU A 53 12.94 -0.73 0.91
N ARG A 54 12.38 -0.41 2.09
CA ARG A 54 11.10 -0.98 2.54
C ARG A 54 9.89 -0.47 1.74
N LEU A 55 9.86 0.83 1.40
CA LEU A 55 8.82 1.42 0.56
C LEU A 55 8.84 0.83 -0.85
N GLU A 56 10.02 0.66 -1.44
CA GLU A 56 10.22 0.01 -2.74
C GLU A 56 9.73 -1.44 -2.73
N TYR A 57 10.09 -2.21 -1.69
CA TYR A 57 9.57 -3.56 -1.48
C TYR A 57 8.04 -3.61 -1.46
N TRP A 58 7.39 -2.73 -0.70
CA TRP A 58 5.92 -2.70 -0.63
C TRP A 58 5.26 -2.23 -1.93
N GLN A 59 5.93 -1.38 -2.72
CA GLN A 59 5.44 -1.04 -4.06
C GLN A 59 5.45 -2.25 -4.97
N ALA A 60 6.57 -2.98 -5.04
CA ALA A 60 6.67 -4.19 -5.85
C ALA A 60 5.66 -5.27 -5.41
N LEU A 61 5.56 -5.51 -4.10
CA LEU A 61 4.62 -6.48 -3.54
C LEU A 61 3.16 -6.12 -3.86
N ARG A 62 2.80 -4.83 -3.80
CA ARG A 62 1.46 -4.38 -4.19
C ARG A 62 1.15 -4.66 -5.65
N GLU A 63 2.10 -4.46 -6.56
CA GLU A 63 1.93 -4.76 -7.98
C GLU A 63 1.78 -6.27 -8.24
N GLN A 64 2.47 -7.11 -7.46
CA GLN A 64 2.29 -8.57 -7.49
C GLN A 64 0.89 -8.98 -7.02
N ILE A 65 0.43 -8.47 -5.87
CA ILE A 65 -0.92 -8.74 -5.33
C ILE A 65 -2.01 -8.32 -6.32
N ARG A 66 -1.80 -7.22 -7.04
CA ARG A 66 -2.74 -6.72 -8.07
C ARG A 66 -2.65 -7.48 -9.41
N GLY A 67 -1.76 -8.47 -9.54
CA GLY A 67 -1.56 -9.23 -10.77
C GLY A 67 -0.96 -8.42 -11.93
N ARG A 68 -0.32 -7.28 -11.63
CA ARG A 68 0.33 -6.42 -12.63
C ARG A 68 1.77 -6.83 -12.94
N LEU A 69 2.38 -7.64 -12.07
CA LEU A 69 3.61 -8.39 -12.34
C LEU A 69 3.24 -9.86 -12.56
N ALA A 70 3.58 -10.41 -13.73
CA ALA A 70 3.52 -11.85 -13.97
C ALA A 70 4.50 -12.58 -13.02
N PRO A 71 4.22 -13.84 -12.61
CA PRO A 71 5.07 -14.59 -11.69
C PRO A 71 6.49 -14.80 -12.21
#